data_AF-A0A9P5XBC3-F1
#
_entry.id   AF-A0A9P5XBC3-F1
#
_cell.length_a   1.000
_cell.length_b   1.000
_cell.length_c   1.000
_cell.angle_alpha   90.00
_cell.angle_beta   90.00
_cell.angle_gamma   90.00
#
_symmetry.space_group_name_H-M   'P 1'
#
loop_
_entity.id
_entity.type
_entity.pdbx_description
1 polymer ?
#
loop_
_entity_poly.entity_id
_entity_poly.type
_entity_poly.pdbx_seq_one_letter_code
_entity_poly.pdbx_strand_id
1 'polypeptide(L)'
;MPPQSEPTLVFDNFDIDLLVKVLAHTAFSPFFTFFIPVFYFFQGAKITDGVVAYSAIYYVVVSAIWFLKWISKLYRNQGNLLFGPKPLDWDEQIVVVTGGSSGVGELLANTLAVRNVTVVVLDVKPIQTENYNIAYYKCDVSQWSEVEAVAKRIKDEIGEPTILINNAGVVQGKLILDLSEKDVQQTFGVNTLAHWWTIKAFLPDMLKKKSGHIVSLASVMGILGAPRMTDYGASKAAVISLNDTLRFELDNQYNAPGIRTTVVCPGHILTPLFSTFSVPQNRLYQFFFPSVQPIDVVKPIITALDEQQSQTIMVPFYSQLMPILRLLPSFVIDLAQYAASATHSMANFTKISGRREDEGALKE
;
A
#
# COMPACT_ATOMS: atom_id res chain seq x y z
N MET A 1 7.60 -2.74 27.75
CA MET A 1 7.64 -3.81 26.73
C MET A 1 6.21 -4.06 26.29
N PRO A 2 5.85 -3.90 25.01
CA PRO A 2 4.59 -4.46 24.54
C PRO A 2 4.65 -5.98 24.72
N PRO A 3 3.54 -6.64 25.08
CA PRO A 3 3.53 -8.09 25.24
C PRO A 3 3.98 -8.73 23.93
N GLN A 4 4.94 -9.66 24.02
CA GLN A 4 5.31 -10.54 22.91
C GLN A 4 4.02 -11.16 22.38
N SER A 5 3.70 -10.93 21.10
CA SER A 5 2.52 -11.48 20.47
C SER A 5 2.58 -13.00 20.57
N GLU A 6 1.71 -13.60 21.38
CA GLU A 6 1.53 -15.04 21.43
C GLU A 6 1.32 -15.56 20.00
N PRO A 7 1.84 -16.76 19.66
CA PRO A 7 1.59 -17.36 18.36
C PRO A 7 0.08 -17.53 18.18
N THR A 8 -0.49 -16.78 17.24
CA THR A 8 -1.93 -16.74 16.98
C THR A 8 -2.40 -18.11 16.51
N LEU A 9 -3.52 -18.59 17.05
CA LEU A 9 -4.14 -19.83 16.59
C LEU A 9 -4.58 -19.64 15.13
N VAL A 10 -4.59 -20.72 14.35
CA VAL A 10 -4.98 -20.70 12.92
C VAL A 10 -6.35 -20.02 12.69
N PHE A 11 -7.22 -20.04 13.71
CA PHE A 11 -8.57 -19.46 13.66
C PHE A 11 -8.66 -18.02 14.22
N ASP A 12 -7.62 -17.48 14.86
CA ASP A 12 -7.62 -16.08 15.30
C ASP A 12 -7.49 -15.11 14.11
N ASN A 13 -7.05 -15.59 12.96
CA ASN A 13 -6.97 -14.86 11.69
C ASN A 13 -8.11 -15.25 10.71
N PHE A 14 -9.21 -15.83 11.19
CA PHE A 14 -10.39 -16.06 10.33
C PHE A 14 -11.16 -14.76 10.16
N ASP A 15 -10.86 -14.05 9.08
CA ASP A 15 -11.49 -12.79 8.68
C ASP A 15 -12.07 -12.86 7.26
N ILE A 16 -12.69 -11.76 6.83
CA ILE A 16 -13.23 -11.63 5.47
C ILE A 16 -12.15 -11.76 4.40
N ASP A 17 -10.91 -11.34 4.69
CA ASP A 17 -9.80 -11.41 3.75
C ASP A 17 -9.43 -12.87 3.45
N LEU A 18 -9.33 -13.71 4.48
CA LEU A 18 -9.10 -15.13 4.31
C LEU A 18 -10.25 -15.80 3.55
N LEU A 19 -11.51 -15.48 3.90
CA LEU A 19 -12.69 -16.02 3.21
C LEU A 19 -12.68 -15.64 1.72
N VAL A 20 -12.49 -14.37 1.41
CA VAL A 20 -12.45 -13.86 0.03
C VAL A 20 -11.28 -14.48 -0.72
N LYS A 21 -10.11 -14.63 -0.11
CA LYS A 21 -8.94 -15.27 -0.72
C LYS A 21 -9.24 -16.73 -1.07
N VAL A 22 -9.85 -17.49 -0.16
CA VAL A 22 -10.26 -18.89 -0.44
C VAL A 22 -11.27 -18.93 -1.58
N LEU A 23 -12.30 -18.08 -1.56
CA LEU A 23 -13.32 -18.02 -2.61
C LEU A 23 -12.73 -17.64 -3.98
N ALA A 24 -11.80 -16.67 -4.01
CA ALA A 24 -11.12 -16.23 -5.23
C ALA A 24 -10.32 -17.37 -5.89
N HIS A 25 -9.72 -18.26 -5.09
CA HIS A 25 -8.97 -19.42 -5.57
C HIS A 25 -9.82 -20.70 -5.73
N THR A 26 -11.11 -20.66 -5.42
CA THR A 26 -12.02 -21.83 -5.54
C THR A 26 -13.23 -21.47 -6.41
N ALA A 27 -14.33 -21.02 -5.80
CA ALA A 27 -15.59 -20.74 -6.47
C ALA A 27 -15.47 -19.67 -7.57
N PHE A 28 -14.62 -18.66 -7.39
CA PHE A 28 -14.42 -17.60 -8.38
C PHE A 28 -13.14 -17.78 -9.22
N SER A 29 -12.57 -18.98 -9.28
CA SER A 29 -11.42 -19.28 -10.13
C SER A 29 -11.89 -19.78 -11.51
N PRO A 30 -11.44 -19.19 -12.63
CA PRO A 30 -11.75 -19.68 -13.97
C PRO A 30 -11.37 -21.15 -14.16
N PHE A 31 -10.25 -21.56 -13.55
CA PHE A 31 -9.75 -22.93 -13.62
C PHE A 31 -10.73 -23.94 -13.00
N PHE A 32 -11.23 -23.68 -11.78
CA PHE A 32 -12.15 -24.60 -11.12
C PHE A 32 -13.56 -24.53 -11.70
N THR A 33 -14.03 -23.32 -12.02
CA THR A 33 -15.37 -23.12 -12.59
C THR A 33 -15.53 -23.72 -13.98
N PHE A 34 -14.45 -23.81 -14.76
CA PHE A 34 -14.44 -24.50 -16.05
C PHE A 34 -14.89 -25.95 -15.96
N PHE A 35 -14.50 -26.67 -14.89
CA PHE A 35 -14.82 -28.09 -14.75
C PHE A 35 -16.28 -28.37 -14.40
N ILE A 36 -17.02 -27.39 -13.85
CA ILE A 36 -18.42 -27.58 -13.41
C ILE A 36 -19.34 -27.99 -14.59
N PRO A 37 -19.48 -27.20 -15.68
CA PRO A 37 -20.32 -27.60 -16.82
C PRO A 37 -19.80 -28.86 -17.52
N VAL A 38 -18.47 -29.03 -17.55
CA VAL A 38 -17.81 -30.20 -18.15
C VAL A 38 -18.20 -31.48 -17.42
N PHE A 39 -18.19 -31.48 -16.08
CA PHE A 39 -18.60 -32.64 -15.30
C PHE A 39 -20.07 -32.99 -15.47
N TYR A 40 -20.97 -32.01 -15.50
CA TYR A 40 -22.39 -32.28 -15.76
C TYR A 40 -22.60 -32.89 -17.16
N PHE A 41 -21.89 -32.37 -18.16
CA PHE A 41 -21.93 -32.93 -19.51
C PHE A 41 -21.44 -34.39 -19.54
N PHE A 42 -20.33 -34.71 -18.86
CA PHE A 42 -19.82 -36.08 -18.76
C PHE A 42 -20.71 -37.03 -17.94
N GLN A 43 -21.54 -36.51 -17.04
CA GLN A 43 -22.56 -37.28 -16.33
C GLN A 43 -23.79 -37.60 -17.20
N GLY A 44 -23.82 -37.13 -18.46
CA GLY A 44 -24.89 -37.39 -19.41
C GLY A 44 -25.93 -36.28 -19.53
N ALA A 45 -25.73 -35.13 -18.86
CA ALA A 45 -26.58 -33.96 -19.07
C ALA A 45 -26.37 -33.40 -20.48
N LYS A 46 -27.46 -33.00 -21.13
CA LYS A 46 -27.40 -32.34 -22.44
C LYS A 46 -26.96 -30.89 -22.25
N ILE A 47 -26.35 -30.32 -23.29
CA ILE A 47 -25.97 -28.89 -23.31
C ILE A 47 -27.19 -27.98 -23.12
N THR A 48 -28.38 -28.45 -23.52
CA THR A 48 -29.65 -27.74 -23.36
C THR A 48 -30.20 -27.78 -21.94
N ASP A 49 -29.67 -28.65 -21.07
CA ASP A 49 -30.17 -28.77 -19.71
C ASP A 49 -29.76 -27.53 -18.91
N GLY A 50 -30.71 -26.99 -18.13
CA GLY A 50 -30.50 -25.75 -17.38
C GLY A 50 -29.26 -25.78 -16.49
N VAL A 51 -28.93 -26.93 -15.90
CA VAL A 51 -27.76 -27.10 -15.02
C VAL A 51 -26.44 -26.85 -15.77
N VAL A 52 -26.31 -27.36 -17.01
CA VAL A 52 -25.13 -27.13 -17.85
C VAL A 52 -25.10 -25.68 -18.33
N ALA A 53 -26.25 -25.13 -18.74
CA ALA A 53 -26.35 -23.76 -19.20
C ALA A 53 -25.98 -22.73 -18.11
N TYR A 54 -26.54 -22.86 -16.90
CA TYR A 54 -26.25 -21.94 -15.79
C TYR A 54 -24.79 -22.03 -15.33
N SER A 55 -24.22 -23.23 -15.25
CA SER A 55 -22.81 -23.40 -14.87
C SER A 55 -21.85 -22.89 -15.96
N ALA A 56 -22.20 -23.02 -17.24
CA ALA A 56 -21.46 -22.42 -18.34
C ALA A 56 -21.53 -20.88 -18.30
N ILE A 57 -22.71 -20.29 -18.05
CA ILE A 57 -22.85 -18.84 -17.87
C ILE A 57 -22.00 -18.35 -16.69
N TYR A 58 -22.02 -19.06 -15.56
CA TYR A 58 -21.21 -18.73 -14.39
C TYR A 58 -19.71 -18.72 -14.74
N TYR A 59 -19.21 -19.77 -15.41
CA TYR A 59 -17.83 -19.82 -15.89
C TYR A 59 -17.49 -18.64 -16.83
N VAL A 60 -18.37 -18.31 -17.78
CA VAL A 60 -18.15 -17.18 -18.71
C VAL A 60 -18.07 -15.85 -17.95
N VAL A 61 -18.96 -15.61 -16.99
CA VAL A 61 -18.95 -14.39 -16.18
C VAL A 61 -17.68 -14.28 -15.34
N VAL A 62 -17.31 -15.36 -14.63
CA VAL A 62 -16.07 -15.40 -13.83
C VAL A 62 -14.85 -15.17 -14.72
N SER A 63 -14.76 -15.86 -15.85
CA SER A 63 -13.66 -15.72 -16.81
C SER A 63 -13.58 -14.32 -17.39
N ALA A 64 -14.72 -13.68 -17.71
CA ALA A 64 -14.76 -12.32 -18.20
C ALA A 64 -14.21 -11.32 -17.17
N ILE A 65 -14.53 -11.48 -15.88
CA ILE A 65 -13.99 -10.62 -14.81
C ILE A 65 -12.46 -10.78 -14.71
N TRP A 66 -11.96 -12.01 -14.71
CA TRP A 66 -10.51 -12.27 -14.67
C TRP A 66 -9.79 -11.76 -15.92
N PHE A 67 -10.40 -11.92 -17.09
CA PHE A 67 -9.88 -11.41 -18.35
C PHE A 67 -9.80 -9.88 -18.36
N LEU A 68 -10.83 -9.18 -17.86
CA LEU A 68 -10.81 -7.72 -17.72
C LEU A 68 -9.71 -7.25 -16.75
N LYS A 69 -9.55 -7.94 -15.60
CA LYS A 69 -8.45 -7.65 -14.66
C LYS A 69 -7.09 -7.84 -15.32
N TRP A 70 -6.92 -8.93 -16.06
CA TRP A 70 -5.68 -9.23 -16.77
C TRP A 70 -5.38 -8.22 -17.88
N ILE A 71 -6.36 -7.85 -18.71
CA ILE A 71 -6.20 -6.79 -19.73
C ILE A 71 -5.85 -5.45 -19.08
N SER A 72 -6.54 -5.07 -18.00
CA SER A 72 -6.26 -3.82 -17.28
C SER A 72 -4.82 -3.80 -16.76
N LYS A 73 -4.37 -4.91 -16.19
CA LYS A 73 -2.99 -5.12 -15.73
C LYS A 73 -1.99 -5.04 -16.89
N LEU A 74 -2.28 -5.68 -18.01
CA LEU A 74 -1.44 -5.68 -19.21
C LEU A 74 -1.29 -4.26 -19.78
N TYR A 75 -2.41 -3.55 -19.95
CA TYR A 75 -2.45 -2.19 -20.49
C TYR A 75 -1.74 -1.20 -19.58
N ARG A 76 -1.98 -1.26 -18.25
CA ARG A 76 -1.34 -0.38 -17.27
C ARG A 76 0.19 -0.50 -17.28
N ASN A 77 0.71 -1.68 -17.64
CA ASN A 77 2.12 -2.00 -17.62
C ASN A 77 2.79 -1.99 -19.01
N GLN A 78 2.02 -1.67 -20.06
CA GLN A 78 2.47 -1.79 -21.46
C GLN A 78 3.15 -3.14 -21.73
N GLY A 79 2.60 -4.20 -21.14
CA GLY A 79 3.18 -5.54 -21.22
C GLY A 79 2.89 -6.22 -22.56
N ASN A 80 3.67 -7.27 -22.87
CA ASN A 80 3.45 -8.07 -24.06
C ASN A 80 2.44 -9.20 -23.79
N LEU A 81 1.63 -9.53 -24.80
CA LEU A 81 0.65 -10.61 -24.71
C LEU A 81 1.29 -12.00 -24.51
N LEU A 82 2.47 -12.20 -25.10
CA LEU A 82 3.12 -13.51 -25.22
C LEU A 82 4.28 -13.70 -24.22
N PHE A 83 4.85 -12.63 -23.68
CA PHE A 83 6.05 -12.67 -22.84
C PHE A 83 5.87 -11.83 -21.59
N GLY A 84 6.15 -12.41 -20.42
CA GLY A 84 6.22 -11.68 -19.16
C GLY A 84 7.48 -10.80 -19.07
N PRO A 85 7.53 -9.86 -18.10
CA PRO A 85 8.75 -9.13 -17.81
C PRO A 85 9.85 -10.10 -17.37
N LYS A 86 11.11 -9.73 -17.60
CA LYS A 86 12.24 -10.48 -17.05
C LYS A 86 12.16 -10.43 -15.51
N PRO A 87 12.52 -11.50 -14.79
CA PRO A 87 12.60 -11.47 -13.34
C PRO A 87 13.50 -10.33 -12.85
N LEU A 88 13.14 -9.72 -11.73
CA LEU A 88 13.97 -8.70 -11.09
C LEU A 88 15.21 -9.38 -10.49
N ASP A 89 16.40 -8.91 -10.89
CA ASP A 89 17.63 -9.30 -10.23
C ASP A 89 17.87 -8.40 -9.02
N TRP A 90 17.65 -8.95 -7.83
CA TRP A 90 17.72 -8.26 -6.54
C TRP A 90 19.14 -7.81 -6.18
N ASP A 91 20.18 -8.51 -6.65
CA ASP A 91 21.58 -8.18 -6.32
C ASP A 91 22.03 -6.87 -6.99
N GLU A 92 21.41 -6.51 -8.12
CA GLU A 92 21.67 -5.25 -8.84
C GLU A 92 20.81 -4.06 -8.33
N GLN A 93 19.88 -4.30 -7.40
CA GLN A 93 18.97 -3.26 -6.95
C GLN A 93 19.53 -2.47 -5.77
N ILE A 94 19.31 -1.16 -5.82
CA ILE A 94 19.53 -0.24 -4.71
C ILE A 94 18.17 0.34 -4.32
N VAL A 95 17.69 0.00 -3.13
CA VAL A 95 16.35 0.36 -2.66
C VAL A 95 16.42 1.46 -1.61
N VAL A 96 15.84 2.63 -1.90
CA VAL A 96 15.70 3.72 -0.92
C VAL A 96 14.36 3.61 -0.23
N VAL A 97 14.34 3.55 1.10
CA VAL A 97 13.13 3.50 1.94
C VAL A 97 13.08 4.71 2.86
N THR A 98 12.05 5.55 2.71
CA THR A 98 11.82 6.66 3.65
C THR A 98 10.99 6.22 4.84
N GLY A 99 11.27 6.76 6.04
CA GLY A 99 10.60 6.33 7.26
C GLY A 99 10.94 4.88 7.63
N GLY A 100 12.16 4.44 7.32
CA GLY A 100 12.58 3.04 7.45
C GLY A 100 12.98 2.63 8.88
N SER A 101 12.88 3.52 9.88
CA SER A 101 13.29 3.21 11.25
C SER A 101 12.13 2.79 12.17
N SER A 102 10.90 2.68 11.65
CA SER A 102 9.77 2.12 12.42
C SER A 102 8.68 1.50 11.54
N GLY A 103 7.86 0.62 12.13
CA GLY A 103 6.60 0.16 11.54
C GLY A 103 6.76 -0.58 10.21
N VAL A 104 6.01 -0.18 9.19
CA VAL A 104 6.05 -0.83 7.86
C VAL A 104 7.41 -0.63 7.18
N GLY A 105 7.99 0.56 7.29
CA GLY A 105 9.26 0.88 6.64
C GLY A 105 10.42 0.05 7.19
N GLU A 106 10.48 -0.12 8.51
CA GLU A 106 11.46 -0.96 9.18
C GLU A 106 11.33 -2.44 8.79
N LEU A 107 10.10 -2.97 8.84
CA LEU A 107 9.86 -4.36 8.44
C LEU A 107 10.23 -4.59 6.97
N LEU A 108 9.91 -3.64 6.09
CA LEU A 108 10.24 -3.70 4.67
C LEU A 108 11.74 -3.65 4.44
N ALA A 109 12.45 -2.72 5.09
CA ALA A 109 13.90 -2.59 4.99
C ALA A 109 14.61 -3.87 5.45
N ASN A 110 14.24 -4.43 6.60
CA ASN A 110 14.79 -5.69 7.10
C ASN A 110 14.44 -6.89 6.19
N THR A 111 13.22 -6.95 5.66
CA THR A 111 12.81 -8.06 4.76
C THR A 111 13.55 -8.02 3.43
N LEU A 112 13.83 -6.82 2.89
CA LEU A 112 14.64 -6.65 1.68
C LEU A 112 16.11 -6.94 1.94
N ALA A 113 16.63 -6.56 3.11
CA ALA A 113 18.00 -6.86 3.50
C ALA A 113 18.28 -8.36 3.57
N VAL A 114 17.33 -9.17 4.06
CA VAL A 114 17.43 -10.64 4.07
C VAL A 114 17.52 -11.24 2.65
N ARG A 115 17.06 -10.51 1.62
CA ARG A 115 17.21 -10.90 0.20
C ARG A 115 18.56 -10.46 -0.42
N ASN A 116 19.54 -10.07 0.40
CA ASN A 116 20.87 -9.62 -0.05
C ASN A 116 20.85 -8.34 -0.91
N VAL A 117 19.78 -7.55 -0.84
CA VAL A 117 19.63 -6.28 -1.57
C VAL A 117 20.34 -5.16 -0.82
N THR A 118 20.90 -4.17 -1.54
CA THR A 118 21.39 -2.95 -0.90
C THR A 118 20.21 -2.04 -0.55
N VAL A 119 19.99 -1.81 0.75
CA VAL A 119 18.87 -0.99 1.25
C VAL A 119 19.41 0.30 1.85
N VAL A 120 18.83 1.43 1.47
CA VAL A 120 19.17 2.75 1.98
C VAL A 120 17.98 3.30 2.75
N VAL A 121 18.15 3.55 4.04
CA VAL A 121 17.09 4.06 4.92
C VAL A 121 17.28 5.55 5.14
N LEU A 122 16.23 6.33 4.82
CA LEU A 122 16.11 7.75 5.11
C LEU A 122 15.13 7.96 6.25
N ASP A 123 15.63 8.41 7.40
CA ASP A 123 14.79 8.66 8.56
C ASP A 123 15.45 9.68 9.51
N VAL A 124 14.65 10.39 10.29
CA VAL A 124 15.13 11.32 11.32
C VAL A 124 15.72 10.59 12.53
N LYS A 125 15.34 9.33 12.74
CA LYS A 125 15.86 8.44 13.79
C LYS A 125 16.70 7.31 13.18
N PRO A 126 17.76 6.84 13.87
CA PRO A 126 18.51 5.68 13.40
C PRO A 126 17.65 4.42 13.43
N ILE A 127 17.82 3.57 12.42
CA ILE A 127 17.24 2.22 12.39
C ILE A 127 18.04 1.30 13.33
N GLN A 128 17.34 0.44 14.09
CA GLN A 128 17.97 -0.61 14.89
C GLN A 128 17.91 -1.91 14.09
N THR A 129 19.05 -2.33 13.53
CA THR A 129 19.13 -3.55 12.72
C THR A 129 20.50 -4.19 12.83
N GLU A 130 20.56 -5.51 12.69
CA GLU A 130 21.79 -6.30 12.62
C GLU A 130 22.25 -6.53 11.18
N ASN A 131 21.46 -6.09 10.19
CA ASN A 131 21.74 -6.30 8.77
C ASN A 131 22.79 -5.29 8.26
N TYR A 132 23.92 -5.80 7.75
CA TYR A 132 25.05 -4.98 7.29
C TYR A 132 24.82 -4.29 5.94
N ASN A 133 23.86 -4.77 5.15
CA ASN A 133 23.48 -4.24 3.83
C ASN A 133 22.42 -3.12 3.92
N ILE A 134 22.13 -2.63 5.12
CA ILE A 134 21.30 -1.44 5.34
C ILE A 134 22.20 -0.24 5.63
N ALA A 135 22.22 0.74 4.72
CA ALA A 135 22.87 2.02 4.91
C ALA A 135 21.88 3.06 5.45
N TYR A 136 22.18 3.69 6.58
CA TYR A 136 21.33 4.72 7.18
C TYR A 136 21.84 6.13 6.89
N TYR A 137 20.94 7.01 6.45
CA TYR A 137 21.19 8.44 6.37
C TYR A 137 20.13 9.20 7.16
N LYS A 138 20.60 10.04 8.09
CA LYS A 138 19.73 10.98 8.79
C LYS A 138 19.22 12.02 7.80
N CYS A 139 17.90 12.06 7.61
CA CYS A 139 17.26 12.98 6.67
C CYS A 139 15.83 13.29 7.13
N ASP A 140 15.51 14.56 7.32
CA ASP A 140 14.12 15.02 7.32
C ASP A 140 13.64 15.16 5.87
N VAL A 141 12.86 14.18 5.43
CA VAL A 141 12.35 14.13 4.05
C VAL A 141 11.35 15.26 3.73
N SER A 142 10.87 16.02 4.72
CA SER A 142 10.06 17.21 4.47
C SER A 142 10.87 18.39 3.91
N GLN A 143 12.20 18.37 4.08
CA GLN A 143 13.11 19.43 3.65
C GLN A 143 13.82 19.08 2.33
N TRP A 144 13.57 19.85 1.28
CA TRP A 144 14.20 19.64 -0.03
C TRP A 144 15.74 19.63 0.05
N SER A 145 16.33 20.57 0.79
CA SER A 145 17.79 20.72 0.91
C SER A 145 18.46 19.49 1.53
N GLU A 146 17.82 18.85 2.52
CA GLU A 146 18.32 17.62 3.12
C GLU A 146 18.21 16.44 2.15
N VAL A 147 17.05 16.29 1.49
CA VAL A 147 16.83 15.23 0.50
C VAL A 147 17.82 15.35 -0.66
N GLU A 148 18.06 16.55 -1.17
CA GLU A 148 19.02 16.81 -2.25
C GLU A 148 20.46 16.46 -1.83
N ALA A 149 20.88 16.90 -0.65
CA ALA A 149 22.23 16.62 -0.13
C ALA A 149 22.45 15.12 0.11
N VAL A 150 21.48 14.44 0.73
CA VAL A 150 21.55 13.00 1.01
C VAL A 150 21.46 12.18 -0.28
N ALA A 151 20.59 12.54 -1.22
CA ALA A 151 20.51 11.87 -2.51
C ALA A 151 21.82 11.94 -3.29
N LYS A 152 22.54 13.08 -3.25
CA LYS A 152 23.87 13.20 -3.83
C LYS A 152 24.86 12.25 -3.15
N ARG A 153 24.90 12.24 -1.82
CA ARG A 153 25.77 11.34 -1.05
C ARG A 153 25.51 9.86 -1.34
N ILE A 154 24.25 9.45 -1.44
CA ILE A 154 23.89 8.07 -1.81
C ILE A 154 24.46 7.70 -3.18
N LYS A 155 24.35 8.60 -4.15
CA LYS A 155 24.89 8.36 -5.50
C LYS A 155 26.41 8.23 -5.51
N ASP A 156 27.09 9.05 -4.70
CA ASP A 156 28.55 9.05 -4.60
C ASP A 156 29.08 7.83 -3.80
N GLU A 157 28.39 7.43 -2.73
CA GLU A 157 28.85 6.38 -1.79
C GLU A 157 28.36 4.97 -2.16
N ILE A 158 27.19 4.85 -2.78
CA ILE A 158 26.50 3.56 -3.02
C ILE A 158 26.21 3.36 -4.51
N GLY A 159 25.66 4.38 -5.17
CA GLY A 159 25.28 4.33 -6.58
C GLY A 159 23.86 4.85 -6.82
N GLU A 160 23.37 4.65 -8.04
CA GLU A 160 22.08 5.19 -8.48
C GLU A 160 20.91 4.28 -8.02
N PRO A 161 20.00 4.77 -7.16
CA PRO A 161 18.86 3.98 -6.71
C PRO A 161 17.93 3.56 -7.85
N THR A 162 17.54 2.29 -7.84
CA THR A 162 16.62 1.71 -8.83
C THR A 162 15.19 1.62 -8.31
N ILE A 163 15.02 1.53 -6.99
CA ILE A 163 13.70 1.45 -6.34
C ILE A 163 13.60 2.55 -5.27
N LEU A 164 12.51 3.30 -5.31
CA LEU A 164 12.19 4.33 -4.32
C LEU A 164 10.89 3.96 -3.60
N ILE A 165 10.95 3.83 -2.27
CA ILE A 165 9.81 3.53 -1.42
C ILE A 165 9.55 4.72 -0.51
N ASN A 166 8.56 5.52 -0.91
CA ASN A 166 8.07 6.65 -0.14
C ASN A 166 7.07 6.16 0.92
N ASN A 167 7.57 5.92 2.13
CA ASN A 167 6.81 5.37 3.25
C ASN A 167 6.66 6.33 4.44
N ALA A 168 7.58 7.30 4.61
CA ALA A 168 7.53 8.25 5.73
C ALA A 168 6.14 8.88 5.90
N GLY A 169 5.69 8.98 7.16
CA GLY A 169 4.36 9.51 7.46
C GLY A 169 4.16 9.94 8.90
N VAL A 170 3.26 10.90 9.09
CA VAL A 170 2.80 11.41 10.37
C VAL A 170 1.27 11.57 10.37
N VAL A 171 0.68 11.57 11.56
CA VAL A 171 -0.75 11.83 11.80
C VAL A 171 -0.91 12.67 13.06
N GLN A 172 -1.88 13.59 13.06
CA GLN A 172 -2.14 14.48 14.20
C GLN A 172 -3.36 14.05 15.02
N GLY A 173 -4.43 13.59 14.37
CA GLY A 173 -5.64 13.10 15.04
C GLY A 173 -6.48 14.17 15.72
N LYS A 174 -6.46 15.40 15.21
CA LYS A 174 -7.18 16.56 15.75
C LYS A 174 -8.30 17.01 14.82
N LEU A 175 -9.34 17.65 15.38
CA LEU A 175 -10.34 18.33 14.57
C LEU A 175 -9.73 19.53 13.83
N ILE A 176 -10.36 19.96 12.75
CA ILE A 176 -9.84 21.05 11.91
C ILE A 176 -9.58 22.35 12.68
N LEU A 177 -10.41 22.66 13.68
CA LEU A 177 -10.25 23.86 14.51
C LEU A 177 -9.14 23.73 15.58
N ASP A 178 -8.76 22.50 15.92
CA ASP A 178 -7.71 22.21 16.91
C ASP A 178 -6.34 21.98 16.26
N LEU A 179 -6.29 21.90 14.92
CA LEU A 179 -5.06 21.80 14.16
C LEU A 179 -4.36 23.16 14.13
N SER A 180 -3.12 23.20 14.62
CA SER A 180 -2.27 24.38 14.45
C SER A 180 -1.70 24.44 13.02
N GLU A 181 -1.24 25.62 12.60
CA GLU A 181 -0.52 25.79 11.33
C GLU A 181 0.65 24.80 11.20
N LYS A 182 1.44 24.65 12.27
CA LYS A 182 2.57 23.72 12.31
C LYS A 182 2.15 22.26 12.14
N ASP A 183 0.97 21.89 12.65
CA ASP A 183 0.45 20.53 12.50
C ASP A 183 0.15 20.21 11.03
N VAL A 184 -0.52 21.14 10.35
CA VAL A 184 -0.84 21.01 8.92
C VAL A 184 0.43 21.02 8.08
N GLN A 185 1.36 21.94 8.35
CA GLN A 185 2.65 22.02 7.66
C GLN A 185 3.47 20.75 7.82
N GLN A 186 3.51 20.17 9.03
CA GLN A 186 4.20 18.90 9.26
C GLN A 186 3.54 17.76 8.48
N THR A 187 2.21 17.65 8.54
CA THR A 187 1.46 16.59 7.85
C THR A 187 1.69 16.65 6.35
N PHE A 188 1.53 17.81 5.72
CA PHE A 188 1.80 17.96 4.28
C PHE A 188 3.29 17.87 3.93
N GLY A 189 4.17 18.39 4.77
CA GLY A 189 5.62 18.30 4.58
C GLY A 189 6.09 16.86 4.48
N VAL A 190 5.71 16.03 5.45
CA VAL A 190 6.15 14.63 5.53
C VAL A 190 5.32 13.71 4.64
N ASN A 191 3.99 13.82 4.65
CA ASN A 191 3.15 12.85 3.92
C ASN A 191 3.03 13.16 2.42
N THR A 192 3.24 14.41 2.02
CA THR A 192 2.98 14.88 0.66
C THR A 192 4.27 15.36 0.01
N LEU A 193 4.82 16.49 0.45
CA LEU A 193 5.98 17.13 -0.19
C LEU A 193 7.22 16.23 -0.22
N ALA A 194 7.43 15.42 0.82
CA ALA A 194 8.49 14.42 0.82
C ALA A 194 8.50 13.52 -0.41
N HIS A 195 7.31 13.08 -0.89
CA HIS A 195 7.22 12.27 -2.11
C HIS A 195 7.69 13.07 -3.33
N TRP A 196 7.32 14.35 -3.45
CA TRP A 196 7.81 15.21 -4.53
C TRP A 196 9.33 15.36 -4.48
N TRP A 197 9.90 15.60 -3.30
CA TRP A 197 11.34 15.79 -3.14
C TRP A 197 12.13 14.54 -3.48
N THR A 198 11.73 13.38 -2.97
CA THR A 198 12.44 12.14 -3.24
C THR A 198 12.28 11.71 -4.70
N ILE A 199 11.09 11.83 -5.28
CA ILE A 199 10.88 11.56 -6.71
C ILE A 199 11.77 12.49 -7.54
N LYS A 200 11.77 13.80 -7.27
CA LYS A 200 12.62 14.76 -8.00
C LYS A 200 14.11 14.46 -7.86
N ALA A 201 14.55 13.93 -6.72
CA ALA A 201 15.96 13.63 -6.46
C ALA A 201 16.44 12.32 -7.13
N PHE A 202 15.59 11.29 -7.21
CA PHE A 202 15.97 9.95 -7.68
C PHE A 202 15.46 9.61 -9.09
N LEU A 203 14.34 10.19 -9.54
CA LEU A 203 13.76 9.92 -10.86
C LEU A 203 14.70 10.23 -12.04
N PRO A 204 15.54 11.29 -12.03
CA PRO A 204 16.43 11.57 -13.16
C PRO A 204 17.32 10.39 -13.57
N ASP A 205 17.81 9.60 -12.61
CA ASP A 205 18.69 8.46 -12.90
C ASP A 205 17.90 7.24 -13.38
N MET A 206 16.69 7.02 -12.84
CA MET A 206 15.75 6.03 -13.38
C MET A 206 15.38 6.35 -14.84
N LEU A 207 15.19 7.63 -15.17
CA LEU A 207 14.90 8.10 -16.53
C LEU A 207 16.06 7.84 -17.50
N LYS A 208 17.30 8.05 -17.09
CA LYS A 208 18.49 7.71 -17.91
C LYS A 208 18.51 6.22 -18.27
N LYS A 209 18.15 5.36 -17.32
CA LYS A 209 18.09 3.89 -17.51
C LYS A 209 16.77 3.40 -18.11
N LYS A 210 15.74 4.26 -18.16
CA LYS A 210 14.34 3.92 -18.48
C LYS A 210 13.81 2.73 -17.67
N SER A 211 14.30 2.57 -16.45
CA SER A 211 14.01 1.45 -15.57
C SER A 211 14.04 1.92 -14.12
N GLY A 212 13.10 1.42 -13.33
CA GLY A 212 13.01 1.69 -11.90
C GLY A 212 11.63 1.43 -11.36
N HIS A 213 11.45 1.55 -10.05
CA HIS A 213 10.14 1.35 -9.42
C HIS A 213 9.93 2.36 -8.29
N ILE A 214 8.85 3.13 -8.36
CA ILE A 214 8.45 4.08 -7.33
C ILE A 214 7.23 3.52 -6.60
N VAL A 215 7.37 3.28 -5.30
CA VAL A 215 6.32 2.82 -4.40
C VAL A 215 5.93 3.98 -3.49
N SER A 216 4.64 4.31 -3.42
CA SER A 216 4.11 5.37 -2.56
C SER A 216 3.08 4.83 -1.59
N LEU A 217 3.33 5.02 -0.30
CA LEU A 217 2.41 4.65 0.78
C LEU A 217 1.37 5.78 0.98
N ALA A 218 0.18 5.54 0.45
CA ALA A 218 -1.01 6.34 0.67
C ALA A 218 -1.84 5.79 1.85
N SER A 219 -3.16 5.83 1.76
CA SER A 219 -4.10 5.24 2.73
C SER A 219 -5.51 5.23 2.12
N VAL A 220 -6.39 4.34 2.60
CA VAL A 220 -7.83 4.43 2.32
C VAL A 220 -8.44 5.77 2.75
N MET A 221 -7.84 6.44 3.74
CA MET A 221 -8.24 7.79 4.17
C MET A 221 -8.01 8.87 3.10
N GLY A 222 -7.19 8.59 2.08
CA GLY A 222 -7.05 9.43 0.89
C GLY A 222 -8.21 9.29 -0.10
N ILE A 223 -9.08 8.28 0.07
CA ILE A 223 -10.23 8.01 -0.79
C ILE A 223 -11.51 8.50 -0.11
N LEU A 224 -11.70 8.11 1.16
CA LEU A 224 -12.82 8.52 2.00
C LEU A 224 -12.30 9.07 3.32
N GLY A 225 -12.73 10.28 3.68
CA GLY A 225 -12.30 10.94 4.91
C GLY A 225 -13.03 10.42 6.15
N ALA A 226 -12.46 10.70 7.32
CA ALA A 226 -13.06 10.46 8.62
C ALA A 226 -12.82 11.67 9.55
N PRO A 227 -13.63 11.85 10.62
CA PRO A 227 -13.37 12.88 11.61
C PRO A 227 -11.96 12.80 12.19
N ARG A 228 -11.40 13.97 12.54
CA ARG A 228 -10.03 14.13 13.10
C ARG A 228 -8.89 13.71 12.16
N MET A 229 -9.16 13.54 10.88
CA MET A 229 -8.20 13.13 9.85
C MET A 229 -8.19 14.07 8.64
N THR A 230 -8.56 15.34 8.81
CA THR A 230 -8.71 16.27 7.69
C THR A 230 -7.38 16.57 6.99
N ASP A 231 -6.33 16.84 7.77
CA ASP A 231 -4.96 17.03 7.27
C ASP A 231 -4.38 15.73 6.70
N TYR A 232 -4.52 14.62 7.45
CA TYR A 232 -4.00 13.31 7.04
C TYR A 232 -4.67 12.81 5.75
N GLY A 233 -6.01 12.79 5.71
CA GLY A 233 -6.78 12.36 4.55
C GLY A 233 -6.49 13.21 3.32
N ALA A 234 -6.45 14.54 3.45
CA ALA A 234 -6.06 15.42 2.35
C ALA A 234 -4.64 15.15 1.85
N SER A 235 -3.68 14.93 2.76
CA SER A 235 -2.30 14.60 2.39
C SER A 235 -2.20 13.28 1.62
N LYS A 236 -2.92 12.24 2.06
CA LYS A 236 -2.90 10.92 1.39
C LYS A 236 -3.68 10.93 0.08
N ALA A 237 -4.72 11.75 -0.05
CA ALA A 237 -5.39 11.99 -1.33
C ALA A 237 -4.45 12.65 -2.35
N ALA A 238 -3.62 13.61 -1.91
CA ALA A 238 -2.61 14.24 -2.76
C ALA A 238 -1.57 13.22 -3.27
N VAL A 239 -1.15 12.27 -2.43
CA VAL A 239 -0.23 11.18 -2.84
C VAL A 239 -0.85 10.26 -3.90
N ILE A 240 -2.14 9.90 -3.77
CA ILE A 240 -2.83 9.08 -4.78
C ILE A 240 -2.82 9.82 -6.13
N SER A 241 -3.25 11.08 -6.13
CA SER A 241 -3.27 11.92 -7.34
C SER A 241 -1.88 12.13 -7.95
N LEU A 242 -0.86 12.35 -7.11
CA LEU A 242 0.54 12.48 -7.54
C LEU A 242 0.99 11.25 -8.33
N ASN A 243 0.74 10.05 -7.82
CA ASN A 243 1.20 8.83 -8.46
C ASN A 243 0.44 8.52 -9.75
N ASP A 244 -0.87 8.79 -9.77
CA ASP A 244 -1.67 8.64 -10.99
C ASP A 244 -1.14 9.58 -12.09
N THR A 245 -0.88 10.84 -11.74
CA THR A 245 -0.31 11.85 -12.66
C THR A 245 1.09 11.47 -13.12
N LEU A 246 1.97 11.09 -12.19
CA LEU A 246 3.35 10.69 -12.49
C LEU A 246 3.39 9.53 -13.49
N ARG A 247 2.51 8.53 -13.35
CA ARG A 247 2.44 7.42 -14.31
C ARG A 247 2.17 7.92 -15.73
N PHE A 248 1.22 8.84 -15.90
CA PHE A 248 0.93 9.39 -17.22
C PHE A 248 2.08 10.22 -17.78
N GLU A 249 2.82 10.95 -16.94
CA GLU A 249 4.04 11.64 -17.36
C GLU A 249 5.12 10.65 -17.82
N LEU A 250 5.38 9.59 -17.04
CA LEU A 250 6.36 8.55 -17.37
C LEU A 250 6.03 7.84 -18.69
N ASP A 251 4.76 7.45 -18.85
CA ASP A 251 4.30 6.71 -20.03
C ASP A 251 4.28 7.59 -21.29
N ASN A 252 3.76 8.82 -21.20
CA ASN A 252 3.40 9.61 -22.39
C ASN A 252 4.33 10.80 -22.68
N GLN A 253 5.02 11.34 -21.67
CA GLN A 253 5.90 12.51 -21.84
C GLN A 253 7.37 12.10 -21.83
N TYR A 254 7.78 11.30 -20.83
CA TYR A 254 9.15 10.82 -20.72
C TYR A 254 9.46 9.58 -21.57
N ASN A 255 8.42 8.92 -22.12
CA ASN A 255 8.55 7.68 -22.90
C ASN A 255 9.42 6.64 -22.17
N ALA A 256 9.10 6.43 -20.90
CA ALA A 256 9.79 5.56 -19.96
C ALA A 256 8.80 4.64 -19.20
N PRO A 257 7.97 3.84 -19.92
CA PRO A 257 7.00 2.95 -19.29
C PRO A 257 7.64 1.83 -18.45
N GLY A 258 8.95 1.61 -18.60
CA GLY A 258 9.75 0.71 -17.77
C GLY A 258 9.95 1.20 -16.33
N ILE A 259 9.67 2.47 -16.03
CA ILE A 259 9.64 2.99 -14.67
C ILE A 259 8.25 2.73 -14.08
N ARG A 260 8.18 1.80 -13.15
CA ARG A 260 6.91 1.33 -12.56
C ARG A 260 6.47 2.22 -11.41
N THR A 261 5.15 2.34 -11.21
CA THR A 261 4.57 3.10 -10.11
C THR A 261 3.57 2.24 -9.34
N THR A 262 3.78 2.08 -8.04
CA THR A 262 2.88 1.36 -7.15
C THR A 262 2.35 2.27 -6.05
N VAL A 263 1.04 2.32 -5.91
CA VAL A 263 0.37 3.04 -4.83
C VAL A 263 -0.17 2.03 -3.85
N VAL A 264 0.13 2.20 -2.57
CA VAL A 264 -0.37 1.33 -1.52
C VAL A 264 -1.37 2.12 -0.69
N CYS A 265 -2.63 1.69 -0.69
CA CYS A 265 -3.71 2.30 0.09
C CYS A 265 -4.17 1.31 1.17
N PRO A 266 -3.41 1.19 2.28
CA PRO A 266 -3.80 0.31 3.36
C PRO A 266 -4.95 0.91 4.18
N GLY A 267 -5.71 0.01 4.80
CA GLY A 267 -6.61 0.24 5.92
C GLY A 267 -5.86 0.52 7.23
N HIS A 268 -6.48 0.16 8.36
CA HIS A 268 -5.81 0.31 9.66
C HIS A 268 -4.68 -0.73 9.80
N ILE A 269 -3.45 -0.26 9.98
CA ILE A 269 -2.27 -1.12 10.17
C ILE A 269 -1.82 -1.05 11.64
N LEU A 270 -1.55 -2.21 12.22
CA LEU A 270 -1.03 -2.34 13.59
C LEU A 270 0.44 -1.88 13.66
N THR A 271 0.63 -0.57 13.80
CA THR A 271 1.95 0.09 13.89
C THR A 271 1.96 1.15 15.00
N PRO A 272 3.14 1.62 15.45
CA PRO A 272 3.23 2.73 16.40
C PRO A 272 2.52 4.02 15.94
N LEU A 273 2.31 4.21 14.63
CA LEU A 273 1.60 5.39 14.08
C LEU A 273 0.13 5.46 14.49
N PHE A 274 -0.52 4.30 14.64
CA PHE A 274 -1.93 4.17 14.99
C PHE A 274 -2.16 3.37 16.27
N SER A 275 -1.18 3.32 17.18
CA SER A 275 -1.28 2.45 18.39
C SER A 275 -2.37 2.85 19.38
N THR A 276 -2.88 4.09 19.32
CA THR A 276 -4.00 4.59 20.16
C THR A 276 -5.33 4.66 19.39
N PHE A 277 -5.38 4.07 18.19
CA PHE A 277 -6.60 3.98 17.40
C PHE A 277 -7.62 3.07 18.08
N SER A 278 -8.85 3.55 18.24
CA SER A 278 -9.91 2.83 18.94
C SER A 278 -10.82 2.10 17.95
N VAL A 279 -10.88 0.77 18.05
CA VAL A 279 -11.82 -0.05 17.26
C VAL A 279 -12.75 -0.85 18.16
N PRO A 280 -14.01 -1.09 17.72
CA PRO A 280 -14.88 -2.07 18.35
C PRO A 280 -14.22 -3.44 18.48
N GLN A 281 -14.35 -4.07 19.65
CA GLN A 281 -13.74 -5.37 19.97
C GLN A 281 -14.68 -6.56 19.71
N ASN A 282 -15.84 -6.32 19.11
CA ASN A 282 -16.78 -7.39 18.78
C ASN A 282 -16.27 -8.20 17.58
N ARG A 283 -16.38 -9.53 17.67
CA ARG A 283 -15.90 -10.48 16.64
C ARG A 283 -16.46 -10.20 15.25
N LEU A 284 -17.73 -9.80 15.16
CA LEU A 284 -18.36 -9.50 13.87
C LEU A 284 -17.69 -8.29 13.19
N TYR A 285 -17.34 -7.26 13.95
CA TYR A 285 -16.61 -6.11 13.41
C TYR A 285 -15.21 -6.50 12.96
N GLN A 286 -14.47 -7.22 13.81
CA GLN A 286 -13.12 -7.70 13.48
C GLN A 286 -13.11 -8.59 12.22
N PHE A 287 -14.18 -9.37 12.00
CA PHE A 287 -14.32 -10.18 10.79
C PHE A 287 -14.47 -9.34 9.51
N PHE A 288 -15.31 -8.30 9.52
CA PHE A 288 -15.58 -7.47 8.32
C PHE A 288 -14.59 -6.32 8.13
N PHE A 289 -14.02 -5.82 9.22
CA PHE A 289 -13.08 -4.70 9.27
C PHE A 289 -11.80 -5.10 10.02
N PRO A 290 -11.07 -6.14 9.54
CA PRO A 290 -9.86 -6.59 10.21
C PRO A 290 -8.79 -5.50 10.17
N SER A 291 -7.97 -5.44 11.23
CA SER A 291 -6.74 -4.64 11.22
C SER A 291 -5.62 -5.44 10.57
N VAL A 292 -4.78 -4.75 9.81
CA VAL A 292 -3.74 -5.38 8.99
C VAL A 292 -2.43 -5.43 9.75
N GLN A 293 -1.75 -6.57 9.73
CA GLN A 293 -0.39 -6.68 10.23
C GLN A 293 0.58 -6.02 9.23
N PRO A 294 1.68 -5.37 9.69
CA PRO A 294 2.64 -4.75 8.78
C PRO A 294 3.17 -5.70 7.69
N ILE A 295 3.32 -6.99 8.01
CA ILE A 295 3.79 -8.01 7.06
C ILE A 295 2.84 -8.21 5.88
N ASP A 296 1.53 -8.04 6.08
CA ASP A 296 0.53 -8.22 5.02
C ASP A 296 0.41 -7.00 4.11
N VAL A 297 1.06 -5.89 4.47
CA VAL A 297 1.33 -4.75 3.58
C VAL A 297 2.65 -4.95 2.83
N VAL A 298 3.70 -5.40 3.54
CA VAL A 298 5.04 -5.62 2.99
C VAL A 298 5.07 -6.71 1.91
N LYS A 299 4.36 -7.82 2.12
CA LYS A 299 4.27 -8.93 1.16
C LYS A 299 3.78 -8.47 -0.23
N PRO A 300 2.59 -7.83 -0.37
CA PRO A 300 2.15 -7.30 -1.66
C PRO A 300 3.12 -6.29 -2.30
N ILE A 301 3.79 -5.46 -1.50
CA ILE A 301 4.78 -4.50 -2.02
C ILE A 301 5.93 -5.26 -2.69
N ILE A 302 6.51 -6.24 -2.00
CA ILE A 302 7.58 -7.07 -2.56
C ILE A 302 7.11 -7.81 -3.81
N THR A 303 5.90 -8.42 -3.77
CA THR A 303 5.34 -9.08 -4.95
C THR A 303 5.18 -8.12 -6.13
N ALA A 304 4.82 -6.85 -5.89
CA ALA A 304 4.78 -5.82 -6.93
C ALA A 304 6.14 -5.57 -7.59
N LEU A 305 7.19 -5.55 -6.76
CA LEU A 305 8.57 -5.35 -7.19
C LEU A 305 9.06 -6.57 -7.99
N ASP A 306 8.84 -7.78 -7.47
CA ASP A 306 9.18 -9.05 -8.14
C ASP A 306 8.49 -9.17 -9.51
N GLU A 307 7.19 -8.84 -9.58
CA GLU A 307 6.41 -8.88 -10.83
C GLU A 307 6.74 -7.71 -11.78
N GLN A 308 7.53 -6.71 -11.34
CA GLN A 308 7.88 -5.47 -12.04
C GLN A 308 6.67 -4.77 -12.65
N GLN A 309 5.64 -4.56 -11.84
CA GLN A 309 4.37 -4.01 -12.30
C GLN A 309 3.92 -2.79 -11.51
N SER A 310 3.45 -1.81 -12.26
CA SER A 310 2.63 -0.71 -11.79
C SER A 310 1.26 -1.23 -11.35
N GLN A 311 0.89 -0.99 -10.09
CA GLN A 311 -0.39 -1.41 -9.54
C GLN A 311 -0.85 -0.54 -8.37
N THR A 312 -2.13 -0.70 -8.00
CA THR A 312 -2.69 -0.09 -6.79
C THR A 312 -3.00 -1.21 -5.81
N ILE A 313 -2.26 -1.25 -4.71
CA ILE A 313 -2.40 -2.26 -3.66
C ILE A 313 -3.39 -1.72 -2.62
N MET A 314 -4.50 -2.42 -2.42
CA MET A 314 -5.51 -2.09 -1.43
C MET A 314 -5.71 -3.28 -0.50
N VAL A 315 -5.33 -3.09 0.77
CA VAL A 315 -5.41 -4.11 1.82
C VAL A 315 -5.96 -3.48 3.09
N PRO A 316 -6.90 -4.10 3.82
CA PRO A 316 -7.48 -5.43 3.58
C PRO A 316 -8.67 -5.34 2.59
N PHE A 317 -9.44 -6.40 2.39
CA PHE A 317 -10.43 -6.55 1.32
C PHE A 317 -11.42 -5.38 1.25
N TYR A 318 -11.92 -4.87 2.38
CA TYR A 318 -12.85 -3.74 2.40
C TYR A 318 -12.27 -2.49 1.72
N SER A 319 -10.94 -2.32 1.72
CA SER A 319 -10.25 -1.20 1.07
C SER A 319 -10.48 -1.19 -0.44
N GLN A 320 -10.64 -2.37 -1.05
CA GLN A 320 -10.91 -2.52 -2.48
C GLN A 320 -12.31 -2.01 -2.87
N LEU A 321 -13.22 -1.93 -1.90
CA LEU A 321 -14.58 -1.42 -2.09
C LEU A 321 -14.66 0.11 -1.97
N MET A 322 -13.63 0.77 -1.42
CA MET A 322 -13.64 2.23 -1.17
C MET A 322 -13.85 3.08 -2.44
N PRO A 323 -13.21 2.78 -3.59
CA PRO A 323 -13.47 3.54 -4.82
C PRO A 323 -14.93 3.42 -5.28
N ILE A 324 -15.55 2.25 -5.11
CA ILE A 324 -16.96 2.00 -5.46
C ILE A 324 -17.86 2.77 -4.50
N LEU A 325 -17.57 2.69 -3.19
CA LEU A 325 -18.35 3.38 -2.16
C LEU A 325 -18.39 4.90 -2.39
N ARG A 326 -17.29 5.50 -2.84
CA ARG A 326 -17.21 6.93 -3.18
C ARG A 326 -18.14 7.36 -4.32
N LEU A 327 -18.58 6.43 -5.17
CA LEU A 327 -19.52 6.69 -6.27
C LEU A 327 -20.99 6.55 -5.83
N LEU A 328 -21.26 6.03 -4.64
CA LEU A 328 -22.61 5.84 -4.13
C LEU A 328 -23.18 7.13 -3.52
N PRO A 329 -24.52 7.24 -3.36
CA PRO A 329 -25.14 8.39 -2.70
C PRO A 329 -24.61 8.61 -1.28
N SER A 330 -24.58 9.87 -0.83
CA SER A 330 -24.00 10.27 0.46
C SER A 330 -24.56 9.48 1.66
N PHE A 331 -25.86 9.22 1.70
CA PHE A 331 -26.47 8.45 2.80
C PHE A 331 -25.92 7.02 2.92
N VAL A 332 -25.50 6.40 1.80
CA VAL A 332 -24.88 5.07 1.79
C VAL A 332 -23.46 5.15 2.34
N ILE A 333 -22.73 6.20 1.95
CA ILE A 333 -21.38 6.48 2.45
C ILE A 333 -21.42 6.72 3.96
N ASP A 334 -22.35 7.54 4.44
CA ASP A 334 -22.49 7.86 5.86
C ASP A 334 -22.86 6.62 6.68
N LEU A 335 -23.79 5.79 6.17
CA LEU A 335 -24.15 4.52 6.80
C LEU A 335 -22.96 3.55 6.85
N ALA A 336 -22.18 3.46 5.77
CA ALA A 336 -20.99 2.61 5.72
C ALA A 336 -19.89 3.10 6.68
N GLN A 337 -19.66 4.42 6.77
CA GLN A 337 -18.73 5.01 7.74
C GLN A 337 -19.15 4.74 9.18
N TYR A 338 -20.46 4.84 9.47
CA TYR A 338 -21.01 4.51 10.77
C TYR A 338 -20.82 3.02 11.11
N ALA A 339 -21.14 2.12 10.17
CA ALA A 339 -20.97 0.67 10.34
C ALA A 339 -19.49 0.27 10.55
N ALA A 340 -18.57 0.96 9.86
CA ALA A 340 -17.14 0.78 10.02
C ALA A 340 -16.56 1.46 11.28
N SER A 341 -17.38 2.12 12.10
CA SER A 341 -16.96 2.88 13.29
C SER A 341 -15.98 4.03 13.00
N ALA A 342 -15.79 4.39 11.73
CA ALA A 342 -14.80 5.37 11.28
C ALA A 342 -15.04 6.78 11.88
N THR A 343 -16.29 7.08 12.26
CA THR A 343 -16.68 8.34 12.91
C THR A 343 -16.11 8.50 14.31
N HIS A 344 -15.80 7.41 15.01
CA HIS A 344 -15.40 7.43 16.42
C HIS A 344 -13.97 6.93 16.67
N SER A 345 -13.35 6.23 15.72
CA SER A 345 -12.07 5.55 15.97
C SER A 345 -10.89 6.45 16.35
N MET A 346 -10.94 7.73 15.99
CA MET A 346 -9.92 8.73 16.31
C MET A 346 -10.26 9.58 17.55
N ALA A 347 -11.39 9.34 18.23
CA ALA A 347 -11.86 10.22 19.30
C ALA A 347 -10.87 10.35 20.48
N ASN A 348 -10.22 9.24 20.84
CA ASN A 348 -9.24 9.16 21.94
C ASN A 348 -7.79 9.05 21.43
N PHE A 349 -7.57 9.35 20.14
CA PHE A 349 -6.26 9.19 19.54
C PHE A 349 -5.24 10.15 20.18
N THR A 350 -4.09 9.60 20.53
CA THR A 350 -2.93 10.36 20.99
C THR A 350 -1.73 10.00 20.12
N LYS A 351 -1.14 11.03 19.51
CA LYS A 351 0.04 10.88 18.65
C LYS A 351 1.26 10.42 19.45
N ILE A 352 1.82 9.27 19.08
CA ILE A 352 3.00 8.68 19.74
C ILE A 352 4.24 8.73 18.84
N SER A 353 4.12 8.40 17.56
CA SER A 353 5.22 8.47 16.59
C SER A 353 5.19 9.77 15.77
N GLY A 354 6.33 10.14 15.17
CA GLY A 354 6.44 11.32 14.31
C GLY A 354 6.18 12.66 15.03
N ARG A 355 6.37 12.70 16.34
CA ARG A 355 6.24 13.92 17.15
C ARG A 355 7.40 14.88 16.89
N ARG A 356 7.08 16.16 16.84
CA ARG A 356 8.09 17.23 16.84
C ARG A 356 8.63 17.45 18.25
N GLU A 357 9.82 18.01 18.36
CA GLU A 357 10.43 18.33 19.66
C GLU A 357 9.58 19.33 20.47
N ASP A 358 8.84 20.22 19.78
CA ASP A 358 7.98 21.23 20.41
C ASP A 358 6.64 20.68 20.95
N GLU A 359 6.29 19.43 20.65
CA GLU A 359 5.06 18.81 21.17
C GLU A 359 5.19 18.32 22.63
N GLY A 360 6.39 18.35 23.21
CA GLY A 360 6.65 17.90 24.58
C GLY A 360 6.52 16.39 24.81
N ALA A 361 6.66 15.94 26.06
CA ALA A 361 6.48 14.53 26.43
C ALA A 361 5.02 14.07 26.31
N LEU A 362 4.78 12.75 26.27
CA LEU A 362 3.41 12.23 26.43
C LEU A 362 2.95 12.54 27.86
N LYS A 363 1.72 13.02 28.02
CA LYS A 363 1.11 13.08 29.35
C LYS A 363 0.76 11.64 29.73
N GLU A 364 1.32 11.16 30.84
CA GLU A 364 1.11 9.80 31.38
C GLU A 364 -0.36 9.52 31.70
#